data_AF-A0A1Q5UA28-F1
#
_entry.id   AF-A0A1Q5UA28-F1
#
_cell.length_a   1.000
_cell.length_b   1.000
_cell.length_c   1.000
_cell.angle_alpha   90.00
_cell.angle_beta   90.00
_cell.angle_gamma   90.00
#
_symmetry.space_group_name_H-M   'P 1'
#
loop_
_entity.id
_entity.type
_entity.pdbx_description
1 polymer ?
#
loop_
_entity_poly.entity_id
_entity_poly.type
_entity_poly.pdbx_seq_one_letter_code
_entity_poly.pdbx_strand_id
1 'polypeptide(L)'
;CPLYADLRQTFLDKIRITDLRDSTDSDAIVSHSQATRYVAEFILQTGLLGQFRHVEIEPEPPHSDETTGQDRLAGTGGEDAG
;
A
#
# COMPACT_ATOMS: atom_id res chain seq x y z
N CYS A 1 -18.85 -6.25 17.03
CA CYS A 1 -19.46 -5.51 15.88
C CYS A 1 -20.30 -6.49 15.06
N PRO A 2 -21.62 -6.24 14.90
CA PRO A 2 -22.54 -7.15 14.20
C PRO A 2 -22.48 -7.04 12.67
N LEU A 3 -21.89 -5.96 12.14
CA LEU A 3 -21.77 -5.76 10.70
C LEU A 3 -20.94 -6.92 10.09
N TYR A 4 -21.52 -7.58 9.09
CA TYR A 4 -20.94 -8.72 8.38
C TYR A 4 -20.55 -9.90 9.29
N ALA A 5 -21.21 -10.09 10.44
CA ALA A 5 -20.84 -11.16 11.38
C ALA A 5 -20.78 -12.55 10.72
N ASP A 6 -21.79 -12.90 9.91
CA ASP A 6 -21.85 -14.21 9.24
C ASP A 6 -20.79 -14.36 8.13
N LEU A 7 -20.58 -13.31 7.33
CA LEU A 7 -19.54 -13.28 6.29
C LEU A 7 -18.14 -13.33 6.90
N ARG A 8 -17.93 -12.63 8.03
CA ARG A 8 -16.66 -12.66 8.77
C ARG A 8 -16.42 -14.04 9.34
N GLN A 9 -17.43 -14.68 9.91
CA GLN A 9 -17.30 -16.04 10.42
C GLN A 9 -16.94 -17.02 9.29
N THR A 10 -17.64 -16.93 8.16
CA THR A 10 -17.34 -17.75 6.96
C THR A 10 -15.92 -17.53 6.46
N PHE A 11 -15.45 -16.28 6.41
CA PHE A 11 -14.08 -15.94 6.06
C PHE A 11 -13.08 -16.56 7.04
N LEU A 12 -13.30 -16.43 8.36
CA LEU A 12 -12.44 -17.02 9.38
C LEU A 12 -12.40 -18.55 9.29
N ASP A 13 -13.54 -19.20 9.01
CA ASP A 13 -13.61 -20.65 8.82
C ASP A 13 -12.79 -21.09 7.59
N LYS A 14 -12.77 -20.28 6.52
CA LYS A 14 -11.92 -20.52 5.34
C LYS A 14 -10.43 -20.32 5.63
N ILE A 15 -10.05 -19.43 6.55
CA ILE A 15 -8.65 -19.29 6.98
C ILE A 15 -8.23 -20.49 7.84
N ARG A 16 -9.14 -21.01 8.68
CA ARG A 16 -8.86 -22.17 9.55
C ARG A 16 -8.51 -23.46 8.81
N ILE A 17 -8.98 -23.61 7.57
CA ILE A 17 -8.67 -24.77 6.73
C ILE A 17 -7.34 -24.64 5.99
N THR A 18 -6.69 -23.48 6.01
CA THR A 18 -5.33 -23.32 5.49
C THR A 18 -4.29 -23.69 6.55
N ASP A 19 -3.02 -23.68 6.18
CA ASP A 19 -1.89 -23.84 7.10
C ASP A 19 -1.76 -22.69 8.12
N LEU A 20 -2.40 -21.54 7.86
CA LEU A 20 -2.43 -20.39 8.76
C LEU A 20 -3.31 -20.61 10.00
N ARG A 21 -4.30 -21.50 9.93
CA ARG A 21 -5.22 -21.85 11.04
C ARG A 21 -5.87 -20.63 11.71
N ASP A 22 -5.40 -20.27 12.90
CA ASP A 22 -5.90 -19.17 13.73
C ASP A 22 -4.93 -17.96 13.72
N SER A 23 -4.01 -17.90 12.75
CA SER A 23 -3.12 -16.77 12.59
C SER A 23 -3.91 -15.47 12.43
N THR A 24 -3.54 -14.47 13.21
CA THR A 24 -4.04 -13.10 13.10
C THR A 24 -3.00 -12.17 12.48
N ASP A 25 -1.87 -12.72 12.02
CA ASP A 25 -0.82 -11.97 11.36
C ASP A 25 -1.26 -11.59 9.94
N SER A 26 -1.53 -10.30 9.75
CA SER A 26 -1.95 -9.74 8.48
C SER A 26 -0.93 -10.01 7.37
N ASP A 27 0.37 -9.93 7.65
CA ASP A 27 1.41 -10.11 6.64
C ASP A 27 1.46 -11.56 6.16
N ALA A 28 1.30 -12.51 7.08
CA ALA A 28 1.18 -13.93 6.75
C ALA A 28 -0.09 -14.23 5.93
N ILE A 29 -1.21 -13.59 6.28
CA ILE A 29 -2.49 -13.75 5.58
C ILE A 29 -2.41 -13.20 4.15
N VAL A 30 -1.87 -11.99 3.95
CA VAL A 30 -1.81 -11.37 2.61
C VAL A 30 -0.69 -11.93 1.71
N SER A 31 0.30 -12.59 2.31
CA SER A 31 1.36 -13.28 1.57
C SER A 31 0.96 -14.71 1.18
N HIS A 32 -0.06 -15.29 1.82
CA HIS A 32 -0.53 -16.63 1.53
C HIS A 32 -1.57 -16.62 0.39
N SER A 33 -1.28 -17.31 -0.71
CA SER A 33 -2.06 -17.28 -1.95
C SER A 33 -3.57 -17.56 -1.78
N GLN A 34 -3.96 -18.59 -1.03
CA GLN A 34 -5.38 -18.90 -0.79
C GLN A 34 -6.04 -17.90 0.17
N ALA A 35 -5.37 -17.52 1.25
CA ALA A 35 -5.90 -16.58 2.23
C ALA A 35 -6.14 -15.19 1.61
N THR A 36 -5.21 -14.70 0.78
CA THR A 36 -5.40 -13.48 -0.03
C THR A 36 -6.63 -13.56 -0.92
N ARG A 37 -6.90 -14.71 -1.53
CA ARG A 37 -8.12 -14.90 -2.32
C ARG A 37 -9.37 -14.79 -1.45
N TYR A 38 -9.37 -15.34 -0.24
CA TYR A 38 -10.50 -15.24 0.69
C TYR A 38 -10.69 -13.81 1.22
N VAL A 39 -9.61 -13.07 1.45
CA VAL A 39 -9.65 -11.64 1.78
C VAL A 39 -10.32 -10.86 0.64
N ALA A 40 -9.89 -11.08 -0.61
CA ALA A 40 -10.48 -10.43 -1.78
C ALA A 40 -11.96 -10.77 -1.94
N GLU A 41 -12.35 -12.03 -1.72
CA GLU A 41 -13.75 -12.46 -1.75
C GLU A 41 -14.58 -11.77 -0.67
N PHE A 42 -14.08 -11.68 0.56
CA PHE A 42 -14.75 -11.00 1.67
C PHE A 42 -14.94 -9.50 1.37
N ILE A 43 -13.91 -8.82 0.86
CA ILE A 43 -13.96 -7.40 0.47
C ILE A 43 -15.01 -7.19 -0.64
N LEU A 44 -15.06 -8.09 -1.62
CA LEU A 44 -16.03 -8.03 -2.71
C LEU A 44 -17.48 -8.24 -2.21
N GLN A 45 -17.72 -9.24 -1.38
CA GLN A 45 -19.05 -9.58 -0.85
C GLN A 45 -19.61 -8.50 0.08
N THR A 46 -18.75 -7.88 0.88
CA THR A 46 -19.15 -6.83 1.82
C THR A 46 -19.25 -5.46 1.16
N GLY A 47 -18.73 -5.30 -0.05
CA GLY A 47 -18.69 -4.00 -0.73
C GLY A 47 -17.89 -2.94 0.03
N LEU A 48 -16.98 -3.35 0.92
CA LEU A 48 -16.20 -2.46 1.81
C LEU A 48 -15.49 -1.35 1.04
N LEU A 49 -15.04 -1.62 -0.19
CA LEU A 49 -14.36 -0.61 -1.00
C LEU A 49 -15.25 0.56 -1.42
N GLY A 50 -16.58 0.41 -1.35
CA GLY A 50 -17.54 1.48 -1.62
C GLY A 50 -17.34 2.70 -0.74
N GLN A 51 -16.80 2.53 0.48
CA GLN A 51 -16.54 3.63 1.41
C GLN A 51 -15.39 4.56 0.96
N PHE A 52 -14.53 4.12 0.04
CA PHE A 52 -13.38 4.89 -0.44
C PHE A 52 -13.66 5.66 -1.74
N ARG A 53 -14.88 5.60 -2.29
CA ARG A 53 -15.22 6.20 -3.59
C ARG A 53 -15.06 7.73 -3.67
N HIS A 54 -14.95 8.42 -2.55
CA HIS A 54 -14.81 9.88 -2.48
C HIS A 54 -13.55 10.34 -1.72
N VAL A 55 -12.60 9.44 -1.47
CA VAL A 55 -11.26 9.87 -1.04
C VAL A 55 -10.57 10.38 -2.29
N GLU A 56 -10.51 11.70 -2.45
CA GLU A 56 -9.58 12.32 -3.39
C GLU A 56 -8.19 11.77 -3.06
N ILE A 57 -7.56 11.09 -4.01
CA ILE A 57 -6.15 10.77 -3.92
C ILE A 57 -5.47 12.13 -3.90
N GLU A 58 -4.92 12.55 -2.75
CA GLU A 58 -4.12 13.76 -2.71
C GLU A 58 -3.04 13.63 -3.80
N PRO A 59 -2.96 14.59 -4.74
CA PRO A 59 -1.92 14.53 -5.76
C PRO A 59 -0.58 14.47 -5.04
N GLU A 60 0.27 13.55 -5.49
CA GLU A 60 1.66 13.48 -5.03
C GLU A 60 2.24 14.90 -5.08
N PRO A 61 2.82 15.41 -3.98
CA PRO A 61 3.38 16.75 -3.98
C PRO A 61 4.37 16.83 -5.13
N PRO A 62 4.34 17.90 -5.96
CA PRO A 62 5.25 18.00 -7.08
C PRO A 62 6.67 17.87 -6.54
N HIS A 63 7.38 16.84 -6.99
CA HIS A 63 8.83 16.76 -6.82
C HIS A 63 9.38 18.03 -7.46
N SER A 64 9.93 18.92 -6.63
CA SER A 64 10.73 20.02 -7.13
C SER A 64 11.99 19.41 -7.76
N ASP A 65 11.91 19.09 -9.04
CA ASP A 65 13.06 18.86 -9.88
C ASP A 65 13.82 20.19 -9.98
N GLU A 66 14.62 20.52 -8.97
CA GLU A 66 15.68 21.52 -9.11
C GLU A 66 16.84 20.87 -9.88
N THR A 67 16.57 20.50 -11.14
CA THR A 67 17.60 20.31 -12.15
C THR A 67 17.92 21.70 -12.70
N THR A 68 18.77 22.45 -11.99
CA THR A 68 19.41 23.63 -12.59
C THR A 68 20.42 23.15 -13.62
N GLY A 69 20.04 23.27 -14.89
CA GLY A 69 20.85 22.88 -16.04
C GLY A 69 22.13 23.72 -16.22
N GLN A 70 23.18 22.99 -16.60
CA GLN A 70 24.15 23.27 -17.67
C GLN A 70 24.70 24.69 -17.89
N ASP A 71 26.03 24.73 -17.76
CA ASP A 71 27.01 25.37 -18.66
C ASP A 71 26.84 26.84 -19.02
N ARG A 72 27.75 27.70 -18.49
CA ARG A 72 28.68 28.48 -19.34
C ARG A 72 29.76 29.27 -18.59
N LEU A 73 30.94 29.26 -19.22
CA LEU A 73 32.23 29.87 -18.89
C LEU A 73 32.21 31.34 -18.45
N ALA A 74 33.02 31.66 -17.42
CA ALA A 74 34.04 32.71 -17.32
C ALA A 74 34.45 32.78 -15.82
N GLY A 75 35.68 32.54 -15.38
CA GLY A 75 36.92 33.20 -15.82
C GLY A 75 37.23 34.38 -14.89
N THR A 76 37.89 34.11 -13.75
CA THR A 76 38.77 34.96 -12.90
C THR A 76 38.94 34.17 -11.59
N GLY A 77 40.08 33.98 -10.92
CA GLY A 77 41.43 34.51 -10.90
C GLY A 77 41.95 34.26 -9.47
N GLY A 78 43.21 33.89 -9.28
CA GLY A 78 43.84 33.90 -7.94
C GLY A 78 44.58 32.62 -7.51
N GLU A 79 45.83 32.46 -7.97
CA GLU A 79 47.03 32.11 -7.19
C GLU A 79 46.90 32.01 -5.64
N ASP A 80 47.36 30.91 -5.02
CA ASP A 80 48.29 30.92 -3.87
C ASP A 80 48.87 29.51 -3.60
N ALA A 81 50.10 29.49 -3.09
CA ALA A 81 51.11 28.44 -3.08
C ALA A 81 51.05 27.45 -1.90
N GLY A 82 51.71 26.30 -2.09
CA GLY A 82 52.04 25.33 -1.05
C GLY A 82 52.61 24.03 -1.61
#